data_AF-A0A5Q0UIV6-F1
#
_entry.id   AF-A0A5Q0UIV6-F1
#
_cell.length_a   1.000
_cell.length_b   1.000
_cell.length_c   1.000
_cell.angle_alpha   90.00
_cell.angle_beta   90.00
_cell.angle_gamma   90.00
#
_symmetry.space_group_name_H-M   'P 1'
#
loop_
_entity.id
_entity.type
_entity.pdbx_description
1 polymer ?
#
loop_
_entity_poly.entity_id
_entity_poly.type
_entity_poly.pdbx_seq_one_letter_code
_entity_poly.pdbx_strand_id
1 'polypeptide(L)'
;MVAAIPSSTTSVRDPSTYFVSVPRSAGARIRVIPDGRMFEAPGSLSPVMSESDGPKQVDDPDYHSENHTAAQTCGWTANALRGEGKCYKYIFYGIESHRCIQMTPVVKCNERCVFCWRDHAGHAYELGDVEWDDPSAVADASLELQKKLLSGFGGNEKVPRERFEEAMEPRHVAISLDGEPSLYPYLPELIEEFHDRDITTFLVSNGTNPDVLERCDPTQLYVSVDAPDRKTFDDTVKAVEDGAWDSLIDTLDVLADKDDTRTVIRTTLVKGHNMHHPAWYAAMCQRADADYVEMKAYMHVGHSRGRLDRDSMPSHDEVRAFTERVGQFLPEHDTLKEVEESHVTLLAEEEQTWVPKLEKGSEFWERDPVVSY
;
A
#
# COMPACT_ATOMS: atom_id res chain seq x y z
N MET A 1 -3.97 51.59 14.59
CA MET A 1 -4.20 51.85 16.02
C MET A 1 -3.72 50.62 16.77
N VAL A 2 -2.57 50.73 17.43
CA VAL A 2 -1.93 49.67 18.23
C VAL A 2 -2.36 49.88 19.68
N ALA A 3 -2.87 48.84 20.34
CA ALA A 3 -2.95 48.75 21.80
C ALA A 3 -3.08 47.25 22.17
N ALA A 4 -1.99 46.59 22.56
CA ALA A 4 -1.34 46.63 23.88
C ALA A 4 -1.95 45.59 24.85
N ILE A 5 -1.18 44.52 25.05
CA ILE A 5 -1.24 43.54 26.12
C ILE A 5 -0.93 44.22 27.46
N PRO A 6 -1.55 43.81 28.58
CA PRO A 6 -0.91 43.87 29.88
C PRO A 6 -0.56 42.47 30.38
N SER A 7 0.73 42.33 30.67
CA SER A 7 1.33 41.29 31.49
C SER A 7 0.99 41.53 32.97
N SER A 8 0.73 40.45 33.72
CA SER A 8 0.98 40.44 35.16
C SER A 8 1.33 39.04 35.64
N THR A 9 2.44 39.00 36.35
CA THR A 9 3.23 37.87 36.83
C THR A 9 2.74 37.32 38.17
N THR A 10 3.18 36.09 38.46
CA THR A 10 3.38 35.45 39.79
C THR A 10 2.16 34.99 40.61
N SER A 11 2.04 33.69 40.88
CA SER A 11 2.74 33.04 42.01
C SER A 11 2.56 31.51 42.00
N VAL A 12 3.57 30.80 42.54
CA VAL A 12 3.65 29.36 42.76
C VAL A 12 3.35 29.05 44.24
N ARG A 13 2.62 27.95 44.50
CA ARG A 13 2.51 27.09 45.73
C ARG A 13 1.11 26.44 45.72
N ASP A 14 0.82 25.18 46.02
CA ASP A 14 1.49 24.00 46.59
C ASP A 14 0.51 22.81 46.33
N PRO A 15 0.93 21.52 46.27
CA PRO A 15 0.09 20.40 45.88
C PRO A 15 -0.60 19.76 47.09
N SER A 16 -1.90 19.44 46.97
CA SER A 16 -2.59 18.57 47.92
C SER A 16 -3.35 17.44 47.20
N THR A 17 -2.70 16.29 47.26
CA THR A 17 -3.21 14.92 47.38
C THR A 17 -4.72 14.73 47.48
N TYR A 18 -5.28 13.92 46.57
CA TYR A 18 -6.46 13.10 46.86
C TYR A 18 -6.21 11.65 46.40
N PHE A 19 -5.98 10.78 47.38
CA PHE A 19 -6.09 9.33 47.23
C PHE A 19 -7.57 8.95 47.28
N VAL A 20 -8.04 8.21 46.27
CA VAL A 20 -9.33 7.52 46.35
C VAL A 20 -9.06 6.03 46.56
N SER A 21 -9.43 5.57 47.75
CA SER A 21 -9.46 4.17 48.17
C SER A 21 -10.60 3.42 47.48
N VAL A 22 -10.31 2.25 46.89
CA VAL A 22 -11.33 1.29 46.45
C VAL A 22 -11.30 0.06 47.37
N PRO A 23 -12.44 -0.42 47.90
CA PRO A 23 -12.48 -1.55 48.83
C PRO A 23 -12.24 -2.90 48.15
N ARG A 24 -11.50 -3.79 48.84
CA ARG A 24 -11.42 -5.23 48.56
C ARG A 24 -12.65 -5.95 49.12
N SER A 25 -13.18 -6.92 48.37
CA SER A 25 -13.86 -8.08 48.95
C SER A 25 -13.84 -9.30 48.03
N ALA A 26 -13.36 -10.42 48.61
CA ALA A 26 -13.62 -11.84 48.34
C ALA A 26 -13.55 -12.36 46.88
N GLY A 27 -12.75 -13.37 46.52
CA GLY A 27 -12.24 -14.49 47.30
C GLY A 27 -12.70 -15.80 46.65
N ALA A 28 -11.84 -16.43 45.86
CA ALA A 28 -12.02 -17.82 45.42
C ALA A 28 -10.65 -18.52 45.37
N ARG A 29 -10.61 -19.71 45.98
CA ARG A 29 -9.43 -20.40 46.50
C ARG A 29 -8.69 -21.20 45.42
N ILE A 30 -7.37 -21.09 45.44
CA ILE A 30 -6.43 -22.04 44.84
C ILE A 30 -6.50 -23.36 45.62
N ARG A 31 -6.59 -24.49 44.92
CA ARG A 31 -6.29 -25.83 45.43
C ARG A 31 -5.24 -26.47 44.53
N VAL A 32 -4.06 -26.71 45.10
CA VAL A 32 -3.02 -27.61 44.58
C VAL A 32 -3.03 -28.83 45.48
N ILE A 33 -3.14 -30.03 44.91
CA ILE A 33 -2.71 -31.29 45.55
C ILE A 33 -2.14 -32.21 44.42
N PRO A 34 -1.05 -32.96 44.70
CA PRO A 34 -0.18 -33.56 43.70
C PRO A 34 -0.53 -35.01 43.41
N ASP A 35 -0.14 -35.54 42.25
CA ASP A 35 0.57 -36.82 42.19
C ASP A 35 1.18 -37.06 40.82
N GLY A 36 2.40 -37.59 40.82
CA GLY A 36 3.11 -37.99 39.61
C GLY A 36 2.61 -39.35 39.13
N ARG A 37 2.54 -39.51 37.80
CA ARG A 37 2.73 -40.79 37.11
C ARG A 37 2.97 -40.52 35.63
N MET A 38 4.17 -40.84 35.17
CA MET A 38 4.47 -41.06 33.76
C MET A 38 3.66 -42.24 33.25
N PHE A 39 2.98 -42.07 32.13
CA PHE A 39 2.56 -43.15 31.24
C PHE A 39 2.71 -42.65 29.80
N GLU A 40 3.56 -43.34 29.04
CA GLU A 40 3.72 -43.18 27.60
C GLU A 40 2.69 -44.03 26.83
N ALA A 41 2.53 -43.62 25.55
CA ALA A 41 1.96 -44.31 24.38
C ALA A 41 0.50 -43.97 24.01
N PRO A 42 0.10 -44.11 22.73
CA PRO A 42 0.82 -43.92 21.46
C PRO A 42 0.11 -42.87 20.57
N GLY A 43 0.76 -42.51 19.46
CA GLY A 43 0.37 -41.41 18.57
C GLY A 43 -1.11 -41.38 18.14
N SER A 44 -1.66 -40.16 18.14
CA SER A 44 -2.90 -39.83 17.46
C SER A 44 -2.67 -38.60 16.58
N LEU A 45 -2.99 -38.79 15.30
CA LEU A 45 -3.19 -37.80 14.25
C LEU A 45 -3.59 -36.42 14.80
N SER A 46 -2.79 -35.41 14.46
CA SER A 46 -3.24 -34.02 14.48
C SER A 46 -3.71 -33.65 13.08
N PRO A 47 -5.01 -33.42 12.84
CA PRO A 47 -5.41 -32.48 11.82
C PRO A 47 -5.40 -31.09 12.47
N VAL A 48 -4.71 -30.13 11.86
CA VAL A 48 -5.22 -28.77 11.56
C VAL A 48 -4.14 -28.14 10.68
N MET A 49 -4.35 -28.23 9.36
CA MET A 49 -3.75 -27.31 8.41
C MET A 49 -4.41 -25.95 8.69
N SER A 50 -3.64 -24.98 9.14
CA SER A 50 -3.95 -23.57 8.89
C SER A 50 -3.13 -23.14 7.68
N GLU A 51 -3.53 -23.60 6.50
CA GLU A 51 -3.19 -22.90 5.27
C GLU A 51 -4.10 -21.68 5.23
N SER A 52 -3.55 -20.51 5.55
CA SER A 52 -4.19 -19.26 5.17
C SER A 52 -4.11 -19.17 3.64
N ASP A 53 -5.26 -19.20 2.97
CA ASP A 53 -5.45 -19.05 1.51
C ASP A 53 -5.11 -17.62 0.99
N GLY A 54 -4.10 -16.97 1.57
CA GLY A 54 -3.57 -15.70 1.10
C GLY A 54 -2.61 -15.91 -0.09
N PRO A 55 -2.41 -14.88 -0.94
CA PRO A 55 -1.41 -14.95 -2.01
C PRO A 55 -0.04 -15.29 -1.43
N LYS A 56 0.70 -16.20 -2.07
CA LYS A 56 2.10 -16.45 -1.71
C LYS A 56 2.89 -15.17 -1.96
N GLN A 57 3.26 -14.49 -0.88
CA GLN A 57 4.10 -13.30 -0.91
C GLN A 57 5.55 -13.72 -1.14
N VAL A 58 6.30 -12.94 -1.92
CA VAL A 58 7.68 -13.27 -2.29
C VAL A 58 8.60 -12.98 -1.11
N ASP A 59 9.43 -13.97 -0.72
CA ASP A 59 10.34 -13.87 0.43
C ASP A 59 11.66 -13.15 0.12
N ASP A 60 12.06 -13.04 -1.16
CA ASP A 60 13.32 -12.42 -1.64
C ASP A 60 13.13 -11.85 -3.07
N PRO A 61 13.50 -10.57 -3.36
CA PRO A 61 13.30 -10.01 -4.69
C PRO A 61 14.23 -10.63 -5.76
N ASP A 62 13.76 -11.67 -6.43
CA ASP A 62 14.33 -12.08 -7.73
C ASP A 62 13.72 -11.20 -8.83
N TYR A 63 14.15 -9.94 -8.89
CA TYR A 63 13.67 -9.01 -9.91
C TYR A 63 14.14 -9.45 -11.29
N HIS A 64 13.22 -9.45 -12.24
CA HIS A 64 13.60 -9.45 -13.64
C HIS A 64 13.79 -7.99 -14.04
N SER A 65 15.03 -7.64 -14.40
CA SER A 65 15.39 -6.28 -14.76
C SER A 65 15.97 -6.18 -16.16
N GLU A 66 15.76 -5.02 -16.77
CA GLU A 66 16.42 -4.57 -17.97
C GLU A 66 16.90 -3.14 -17.71
N ASN A 67 18.22 -2.93 -17.73
CA ASN A 67 18.87 -1.73 -17.22
C ASN A 67 18.35 -1.32 -15.83
N HIS A 68 17.70 -0.16 -15.69
CA HIS A 68 17.13 0.33 -14.43
C HIS A 68 15.64 -0.02 -14.24
N THR A 69 14.99 -0.60 -15.26
CA THR A 69 13.60 -1.06 -15.20
C THR A 69 13.52 -2.43 -14.57
N ALA A 70 12.59 -2.63 -13.63
CA ALA A 70 12.36 -3.92 -12.99
C ALA A 70 10.87 -4.28 -13.00
N ALA A 71 10.58 -5.56 -13.19
CA ALA A 71 9.23 -6.12 -13.07
C ALA A 71 9.25 -7.41 -12.24
N GLN A 72 8.11 -7.71 -11.63
CA GLN A 72 7.90 -8.94 -10.87
C GLN A 72 6.47 -9.44 -11.02
N THR A 73 6.30 -10.75 -11.07
CA THR A 73 4.96 -11.34 -11.05
C THR A 73 4.32 -11.13 -9.69
N CYS A 74 3.29 -10.29 -9.62
CA CYS A 74 2.48 -10.15 -8.43
C CYS A 74 1.84 -11.50 -8.05
N GLY A 75 1.83 -11.83 -6.75
CA GLY A 75 1.18 -13.05 -6.27
C GLY A 75 -0.30 -13.15 -6.68
N TRP A 76 -1.01 -12.03 -6.74
CA TRP A 76 -2.40 -11.98 -7.19
C TRP A 76 -2.56 -12.17 -8.70
N THR A 77 -1.58 -11.76 -9.52
CA THR A 77 -1.56 -12.07 -10.96
C THR A 77 -1.44 -13.58 -11.15
N ALA A 78 -0.56 -14.23 -10.40
CA ALA A 78 -0.40 -15.68 -10.42
C ALA A 78 -1.67 -16.43 -9.96
N ASN A 79 -2.34 -15.95 -8.90
CA ASN A 79 -3.60 -16.51 -8.43
C ASN A 79 -4.71 -16.34 -9.49
N ALA A 80 -4.85 -15.14 -10.06
CA ALA A 80 -5.87 -14.86 -11.08
C ALA A 80 -5.68 -15.71 -12.33
N LEU A 81 -4.44 -15.94 -12.76
CA LEU A 81 -4.10 -16.86 -13.85
C LEU A 81 -4.57 -18.29 -13.59
N ARG A 82 -4.47 -18.77 -12.34
CA ARG A 82 -4.92 -20.12 -11.94
C ARG A 82 -6.40 -20.21 -11.59
N GLY A 83 -7.13 -19.09 -11.66
CA GLY A 83 -8.53 -19.01 -11.22
C GLY A 83 -8.70 -19.06 -9.69
N GLU A 84 -7.65 -18.76 -8.93
CA GLU A 84 -7.59 -18.81 -7.46
C GLU A 84 -8.00 -17.47 -6.80
N GLY A 85 -8.62 -16.55 -7.57
CA GLY A 85 -9.10 -15.25 -7.08
C GLY A 85 -8.35 -14.05 -7.68
N LYS A 86 -8.84 -12.84 -7.39
CA LYS A 86 -8.30 -11.56 -7.87
C LYS A 86 -7.89 -10.68 -6.69
N CYS A 87 -7.02 -9.70 -6.93
CA CYS A 87 -6.60 -8.77 -5.88
C CYS A 87 -7.73 -7.83 -5.44
N TYR A 88 -7.56 -7.20 -4.28
CA TYR A 88 -8.52 -6.21 -3.76
C TYR A 88 -8.80 -5.05 -4.72
N LYS A 89 -7.85 -4.69 -5.59
CA LYS A 89 -8.05 -3.62 -6.60
C LYS A 89 -9.04 -3.99 -7.68
N TYR A 90 -9.34 -5.28 -7.89
CA TYR A 90 -10.48 -5.68 -8.71
C TYR A 90 -11.79 -5.25 -8.04
N ILE A 91 -11.93 -5.53 -6.74
CA ILE A 91 -13.13 -5.22 -5.97
C ILE A 91 -13.32 -3.70 -5.89
N PHE A 92 -12.26 -2.96 -5.58
CA PHE A 92 -12.33 -1.51 -5.44
C PHE A 92 -12.40 -0.77 -6.77
N TYR A 93 -11.64 -1.18 -7.80
CA TYR A 93 -11.42 -0.33 -8.97
C TYR A 93 -11.70 -1.01 -10.33
N GLY A 94 -12.05 -2.30 -10.35
CA GLY A 94 -12.30 -3.05 -11.58
C GLY A 94 -11.06 -3.57 -12.29
N ILE A 95 -9.87 -3.52 -11.66
CA ILE A 95 -8.60 -3.94 -12.26
C ILE A 95 -8.54 -5.47 -12.43
N GLU A 96 -8.31 -5.96 -13.65
CA GLU A 96 -8.10 -7.38 -13.92
C GLU A 96 -6.68 -7.82 -13.55
N SER A 97 -6.53 -8.51 -12.42
CA SER A 97 -5.21 -8.78 -11.82
C SER A 97 -4.26 -9.60 -12.72
N HIS A 98 -4.78 -10.53 -13.53
CA HIS A 98 -3.95 -11.31 -14.47
C HIS A 98 -3.44 -10.48 -15.65
N ARG A 99 -4.01 -9.30 -15.89
CA ARG A 99 -3.58 -8.35 -16.94
C ARG A 99 -2.88 -7.12 -16.38
N CYS A 100 -2.48 -7.18 -15.12
CA CYS A 100 -1.70 -6.13 -14.46
C CYS A 100 -0.22 -6.46 -14.49
N ILE A 101 0.60 -5.51 -14.94
CA ILE A 101 2.05 -5.52 -14.78
C ILE A 101 2.38 -4.85 -13.45
N GLN A 102 3.24 -5.44 -12.64
CA GLN A 102 3.84 -4.76 -11.50
C GLN A 102 5.30 -4.45 -11.84
N MET A 103 5.60 -3.16 -12.01
CA MET A 103 6.93 -2.70 -12.43
C MET A 103 7.37 -1.46 -11.65
N THR A 104 8.64 -1.09 -11.83
CA THR A 104 9.18 0.21 -11.47
C THR A 104 10.24 0.66 -12.49
N PRO A 105 10.31 1.95 -12.85
CA PRO A 105 11.40 2.49 -13.66
C PRO A 105 12.67 2.72 -12.82
N VAL A 106 12.60 2.59 -11.49
CA VAL A 106 13.73 2.84 -10.59
C VAL A 106 13.58 2.04 -9.31
N VAL A 107 14.55 1.18 -9.00
CA VAL A 107 14.54 0.40 -7.75
C VAL A 107 15.13 1.16 -6.55
N LYS A 108 15.60 2.39 -6.74
CA LYS A 108 16.16 3.24 -5.68
C LYS A 108 15.08 4.07 -5.01
N CYS A 109 15.24 4.35 -3.71
CA CYS A 109 14.26 5.10 -2.92
C CYS A 109 14.98 6.02 -1.92
N ASN A 110 14.37 7.15 -1.59
CA ASN A 110 14.84 8.12 -0.59
C ASN A 110 14.22 7.91 0.81
N GLU A 111 13.49 6.82 1.04
CA GLU A 111 12.93 6.46 2.36
C GLU A 111 13.44 5.11 2.85
N ARG A 112 13.40 4.90 4.18
CA ARG A 112 13.89 3.69 4.86
C ARG A 112 12.85 3.15 5.84
N CYS A 113 11.63 2.98 5.33
CA CYS A 113 10.47 2.66 6.15
C CYS A 113 10.68 1.35 6.92
N VAL A 114 10.30 1.34 8.20
CA VAL A 114 10.45 0.15 9.06
C VAL A 114 9.70 -1.07 8.52
N PHE A 115 8.58 -0.82 7.85
CA PHE A 115 7.69 -1.82 7.24
C PHE A 115 8.04 -2.17 5.80
N CYS A 116 9.03 -1.50 5.19
CA CYS A 116 9.43 -1.80 3.82
C CYS A 116 9.85 -3.27 3.73
N TRP A 117 9.41 -4.03 2.73
CA TRP A 117 9.79 -5.45 2.60
C TRP A 117 11.20 -5.61 2.00
N ARG A 118 11.78 -4.53 1.49
CA ARG A 118 13.05 -4.50 0.74
C ARG A 118 14.27 -4.36 1.64
N ASP A 119 15.42 -4.79 1.16
CA ASP A 119 16.67 -4.48 1.83
C ASP A 119 16.98 -2.98 1.74
N HIS A 120 17.42 -2.36 2.84
CA HIS A 120 17.87 -0.98 2.79
C HIS A 120 19.31 -0.85 2.27
N ALA A 121 20.12 -1.91 2.39
CA ALA A 121 21.52 -1.89 1.98
C ALA A 121 21.70 -2.04 0.46
N GLY A 122 20.89 -2.87 -0.20
CA GLY A 122 20.90 -3.05 -1.66
C GLY A 122 20.30 -1.90 -2.48
N HIS A 123 19.53 -1.00 -1.85
CA HIS A 123 18.78 0.07 -2.50
C HIS A 123 19.29 1.45 -2.08
N ALA A 124 20.61 1.66 -2.15
CA ALA A 124 21.22 2.95 -1.84
C ALA A 124 20.55 4.07 -2.66
N TYR A 125 20.17 5.15 -1.97
CA TYR A 125 19.47 6.28 -2.58
C TYR A 125 20.30 6.92 -3.70
N GLU A 126 21.63 6.93 -3.56
CA GLU A 126 22.55 7.59 -4.49
C GLU A 126 22.27 7.25 -5.95
N LEU A 127 21.58 8.17 -6.63
CA LEU A 127 21.40 8.22 -8.07
C LEU A 127 22.71 8.74 -8.66
N GLY A 128 23.73 7.88 -8.76
CA GLY A 128 24.99 8.23 -9.44
C GLY A 128 24.78 8.55 -10.92
N ASP A 129 25.79 8.29 -11.76
CA ASP A 129 25.67 8.44 -13.22
C ASP A 129 24.81 7.32 -13.83
N VAL A 130 23.52 7.28 -13.46
CA VAL A 130 22.54 6.35 -14.05
C VAL A 130 22.23 6.83 -15.46
N GLU A 131 22.50 5.98 -16.44
CA GLU A 131 22.03 6.19 -17.81
C GLU A 131 20.55 5.80 -17.87
N TRP A 132 19.70 6.81 -17.96
CA TRP A 132 18.25 6.63 -18.02
C TRP A 132 17.79 6.33 -19.43
N ASP A 133 17.14 5.18 -19.60
CA ASP A 133 16.39 4.81 -20.78
C ASP A 133 15.23 5.79 -21.00
N ASP A 134 14.89 6.01 -22.26
CA ASP A 134 13.72 6.81 -22.63
C ASP A 134 12.40 6.09 -22.26
N PRO A 135 11.30 6.83 -22.11
CA PRO A 135 9.99 6.30 -21.75
C PRO A 135 9.51 5.10 -22.59
N SER A 136 9.71 5.13 -23.91
CA SER A 136 9.29 4.04 -24.81
C SER A 136 10.08 2.77 -24.52
N ALA A 137 11.39 2.88 -24.30
CA ALA A 137 12.24 1.75 -23.95
C ALA A 137 11.85 1.14 -22.59
N VAL A 138 11.54 1.96 -21.58
CA VAL A 138 11.05 1.50 -20.27
C VAL A 138 9.70 0.78 -20.41
N ALA A 139 8.78 1.30 -21.22
CA ALA A 139 7.48 0.68 -21.48
C ALA A 139 7.61 -0.66 -22.22
N ASP A 140 8.50 -0.73 -23.22
CA ASP A 140 8.82 -1.97 -23.96
C ASP A 140 9.41 -3.03 -23.03
N ALA A 141 10.43 -2.66 -22.25
CA ALA A 141 11.05 -3.54 -21.25
C ALA A 141 10.02 -4.07 -20.26
N SER A 142 9.09 -3.24 -19.78
CA SER A 142 8.04 -3.65 -18.86
C SER A 142 7.12 -4.72 -19.43
N LEU A 143 6.72 -4.58 -20.70
CA LEU A 143 5.87 -5.54 -21.41
C LEU A 143 6.61 -6.85 -21.66
N GLU A 144 7.86 -6.78 -22.12
CA GLU A 144 8.67 -7.96 -22.43
C GLU A 144 9.04 -8.74 -21.18
N LEU A 145 9.40 -8.05 -20.09
CA LEU A 145 9.66 -8.67 -18.79
C LEU A 145 8.40 -9.38 -18.26
N GLN A 146 7.23 -8.74 -18.34
CA GLN A 146 5.97 -9.37 -17.95
C GLN A 146 5.68 -10.64 -18.76
N LYS A 147 5.78 -10.58 -20.09
CA LYS A 147 5.54 -11.73 -20.97
C LYS A 147 6.52 -12.87 -20.67
N LYS A 148 7.78 -12.54 -20.43
CA LYS A 148 8.82 -13.51 -20.03
C LYS A 148 8.50 -14.16 -18.69
N LEU A 149 8.15 -13.36 -17.69
CA LEU A 149 7.75 -13.79 -16.34
C LEU A 149 6.54 -14.74 -16.37
N LEU A 150 5.56 -14.45 -17.22
CA LEU A 150 4.33 -15.25 -17.33
C LEU A 150 4.47 -16.45 -18.27
N SER A 151 5.48 -16.50 -19.14
CA SER A 151 5.63 -17.55 -20.16
C SER A 151 5.54 -18.98 -19.63
N GLY A 152 6.00 -19.22 -18.39
CA GLY A 152 5.92 -20.53 -17.72
C GLY A 152 4.49 -20.99 -17.40
N PHE A 153 3.51 -20.09 -17.34
CA PHE A 153 2.11 -20.44 -17.09
C PHE A 153 1.42 -21.07 -18.31
N GLY A 154 1.92 -20.86 -19.53
CA GLY A 154 1.27 -21.34 -20.76
C GLY A 154 1.25 -22.87 -20.94
N GLY A 155 2.07 -23.59 -20.17
CA GLY A 155 2.08 -25.06 -20.08
C GLY A 155 1.42 -25.63 -18.82
N ASN A 156 0.87 -24.78 -17.96
CA ASN A 156 0.28 -25.21 -16.68
C ASN A 156 -1.19 -25.62 -16.88
N GLU A 157 -1.52 -26.88 -16.57
CA GLU A 157 -2.88 -27.43 -16.72
C GLU A 157 -3.94 -26.72 -15.86
N LYS A 158 -3.53 -26.01 -14.80
CA LYS A 158 -4.43 -25.23 -13.94
C LYS A 158 -4.76 -23.85 -14.51
N VAL A 159 -4.13 -23.43 -15.61
CA VAL A 159 -4.32 -22.11 -16.20
C VAL A 159 -5.17 -22.27 -17.46
N PRO A 160 -6.40 -21.73 -17.49
CA PRO A 160 -7.21 -21.72 -18.70
C PRO A 160 -6.47 -21.02 -19.85
N ARG A 161 -6.51 -21.61 -21.04
CA ARG A 161 -5.81 -21.08 -22.23
C ARG A 161 -6.16 -19.62 -22.51
N GLU A 162 -7.45 -19.29 -22.49
CA GLU A 162 -7.96 -17.93 -22.70
C GLU A 162 -7.41 -16.94 -21.65
N ARG A 163 -7.35 -17.33 -20.37
CA ARG A 163 -6.76 -16.50 -19.31
C ARG A 163 -5.29 -16.23 -19.51
N PHE A 164 -4.55 -17.24 -19.99
CA PHE A 164 -3.15 -17.07 -20.33
C PHE A 164 -2.98 -16.12 -21.53
N GLU A 165 -3.79 -16.28 -22.58
CA GLU A 165 -3.78 -15.40 -23.75
C GLU A 165 -4.09 -13.94 -23.37
N GLU A 166 -5.11 -13.71 -22.54
CA GLU A 166 -5.42 -12.39 -21.97
C GLU A 166 -4.23 -11.80 -21.19
N ALA A 167 -3.54 -12.60 -20.38
CA ALA A 167 -2.42 -12.13 -19.56
C ALA A 167 -1.16 -11.77 -20.38
N MET A 168 -1.02 -12.34 -21.57
CA MET A 168 0.04 -11.99 -22.51
C MET A 168 -0.22 -10.67 -23.25
N GLU A 169 -1.43 -10.12 -23.12
CA GLU A 169 -1.84 -8.77 -23.56
C GLU A 169 -2.25 -7.93 -22.34
N PRO A 170 -1.30 -7.41 -21.53
CA PRO A 170 -1.60 -6.63 -20.34
C PRO A 170 -2.45 -5.38 -20.64
N ARG A 171 -3.28 -4.96 -19.68
CA ARG A 171 -4.17 -3.80 -19.79
C ARG A 171 -3.96 -2.76 -18.69
N HIS A 172 -3.18 -3.13 -17.68
CA HIS A 172 -2.91 -2.27 -16.52
C HIS A 172 -1.42 -2.32 -16.18
N VAL A 173 -0.85 -1.19 -15.80
CA VAL A 173 0.51 -1.10 -15.24
C VAL A 173 0.43 -0.45 -13.87
N ALA A 174 0.93 -1.16 -12.86
CA ALA A 174 1.13 -0.67 -11.51
C ALA A 174 2.61 -0.29 -11.34
N ILE A 175 2.88 1.01 -11.43
CA ILE A 175 4.21 1.62 -11.21
C ILE A 175 4.42 1.73 -9.69
N SER A 176 4.78 0.60 -9.07
CA SER A 176 4.67 0.42 -7.61
C SER A 176 5.45 -0.77 -7.05
N LEU A 177 6.35 -1.37 -7.84
CA LEU A 177 7.08 -2.57 -7.42
C LEU A 177 8.05 -2.29 -6.26
N ASP A 178 8.99 -1.39 -6.52
CA ASP A 178 10.13 -1.04 -5.68
C ASP A 178 10.51 0.41 -6.01
N GLY A 179 11.30 1.03 -5.14
CA GLY A 179 11.87 2.34 -5.33
C GLY A 179 10.89 3.46 -5.05
N GLU A 180 11.31 4.66 -5.41
CA GLU A 180 10.43 5.82 -5.55
C GLU A 180 10.36 6.18 -7.03
N PRO A 181 9.25 5.87 -7.73
CA PRO A 181 9.13 6.10 -9.17
C PRO A 181 9.40 7.56 -9.58
N SER A 182 9.10 8.54 -8.74
CA SER A 182 9.33 9.97 -9.04
C SER A 182 10.81 10.35 -9.13
N LEU A 183 11.74 9.43 -8.86
CA LEU A 183 13.17 9.60 -9.12
C LEU A 183 13.55 9.34 -10.57
N TYR A 184 12.66 8.72 -11.37
CA TYR A 184 12.83 8.62 -12.81
C TYR A 184 12.45 9.96 -13.48
N PRO A 185 13.37 10.63 -14.19
CA PRO A 185 13.18 12.01 -14.64
C PRO A 185 12.10 12.17 -15.72
N TYR A 186 11.74 11.10 -16.43
CA TYR A 186 10.77 11.09 -17.51
C TYR A 186 9.47 10.36 -17.13
N LEU A 187 9.12 10.36 -15.84
CA LEU A 187 7.94 9.65 -15.32
C LEU A 187 6.62 10.14 -15.95
N PRO A 188 6.36 11.45 -16.15
CA PRO A 188 5.20 11.93 -16.88
C PRO A 188 5.09 11.31 -18.28
N GLU A 189 6.18 11.35 -19.05
CA GLU A 189 6.22 10.84 -20.41
C GLU A 189 6.07 9.30 -20.45
N LEU A 190 6.55 8.58 -19.43
CA LEU A 190 6.31 7.14 -19.29
C LEU A 190 4.83 6.81 -19.07
N ILE A 191 4.11 7.65 -18.33
CA ILE A 191 2.66 7.49 -18.14
C ILE A 191 1.95 7.67 -19.48
N GLU A 192 2.32 8.71 -20.24
CA GLU A 192 1.79 8.97 -21.59
C GLU A 192 2.05 7.79 -22.53
N GLU A 193 3.27 7.23 -22.54
CA GLU A 193 3.62 6.05 -23.34
C GLU A 193 2.72 4.85 -23.07
N PHE A 194 2.36 4.59 -21.81
CA PHE A 194 1.41 3.52 -21.49
C PHE A 194 -0.02 3.86 -21.94
N HIS A 195 -0.44 5.11 -21.79
CA HIS A 195 -1.77 5.56 -22.24
C HIS A 195 -1.93 5.47 -23.77
N ASP A 196 -0.89 5.81 -24.54
CA ASP A 196 -0.86 5.68 -26.01
C ASP A 196 -0.98 4.22 -26.48
N ARG A 197 -0.56 3.28 -25.62
CA ARG A 197 -0.71 1.82 -25.82
C ARG A 197 -2.04 1.28 -25.31
N ASP A 198 -2.97 2.16 -24.90
CA ASP A 198 -4.25 1.84 -24.26
C ASP A 198 -4.10 0.93 -23.02
N ILE A 199 -3.12 1.25 -22.17
CA ILE A 199 -2.86 0.60 -20.89
C ILE A 199 -3.13 1.62 -19.77
N THR A 200 -4.00 1.29 -18.83
CA THR A 200 -4.25 2.19 -17.68
C THR A 200 -3.08 2.14 -16.68
N THR A 201 -2.73 3.28 -16.10
CA THR A 201 -1.59 3.43 -15.19
C THR A 201 -2.01 3.69 -13.75
N PHE A 202 -1.34 3.01 -12.81
CA PHE A 202 -1.54 3.17 -11.38
C PHE A 202 -0.19 3.49 -10.75
N LEU A 203 0.05 4.77 -10.48
CA LEU A 203 1.30 5.27 -9.90
C LEU A 203 1.22 5.26 -8.38
N VAL A 204 2.22 4.71 -7.70
CA VAL A 204 2.36 4.81 -6.25
C VAL A 204 3.67 5.54 -5.93
N SER A 205 3.56 6.68 -5.26
CA SER A 205 4.69 7.48 -4.79
C SER A 205 4.63 7.68 -3.28
N ASN A 206 5.79 7.96 -2.67
CA ASN A 206 5.90 8.42 -1.30
C ASN A 206 5.66 9.94 -1.15
N GLY A 207 5.46 10.68 -2.24
CA GLY A 207 5.12 12.10 -2.20
C GLY A 207 6.30 13.03 -1.91
N THR A 208 7.54 12.57 -2.07
CA THR A 208 8.72 13.40 -1.77
C THR A 208 9.17 14.29 -2.94
N ASN A 209 8.55 14.18 -4.12
CA ASN A 209 8.90 14.96 -5.31
C ASN A 209 7.66 15.63 -5.95
N PRO A 210 7.10 16.68 -5.30
CA PRO A 210 5.85 17.32 -5.73
C PRO A 210 5.91 17.83 -7.19
N ASP A 211 7.04 18.44 -7.61
CA ASP A 211 7.22 18.98 -8.97
C ASP A 211 7.11 17.91 -10.09
N VAL A 212 7.43 16.65 -9.78
CA VAL A 212 7.23 15.54 -10.72
C VAL A 212 5.77 15.10 -10.71
N LEU A 213 5.18 14.94 -9.51
CA LEU A 213 3.81 14.47 -9.36
C LEU A 213 2.77 15.44 -9.90
N GLU A 214 3.02 16.75 -9.83
CA GLU A 214 2.19 17.80 -10.45
C GLU A 214 2.02 17.55 -11.95
N ARG A 215 3.07 17.07 -12.62
CA ARG A 215 3.10 16.78 -14.06
C ARG A 215 2.67 15.36 -14.42
N CYS A 216 2.41 14.50 -13.44
CA CYS A 216 1.98 13.13 -13.70
C CYS A 216 0.46 13.02 -13.68
N ASP A 217 -0.14 12.56 -14.78
CA ASP A 217 -1.58 12.30 -14.88
C ASP A 217 -1.88 10.81 -15.17
N PRO A 218 -1.59 9.90 -14.21
CA PRO A 218 -1.91 8.50 -14.35
C PRO A 218 -3.43 8.27 -14.32
N THR A 219 -3.88 7.07 -14.70
CA THR A 219 -5.30 6.70 -14.52
C THR A 219 -5.73 6.80 -13.05
N GLN A 220 -4.83 6.50 -12.11
CA GLN A 220 -5.02 6.74 -10.68
C GLN A 220 -3.67 6.96 -9.97
N LEU A 221 -3.55 8.05 -9.22
CA LEU A 221 -2.37 8.44 -8.46
C LEU A 221 -2.54 8.09 -6.97
N TYR A 222 -1.58 7.35 -6.43
CA TYR A 222 -1.51 7.00 -5.02
C TYR A 222 -0.34 7.72 -4.36
N VAL A 223 -0.60 8.41 -3.26
CA VAL A 223 0.44 8.93 -2.37
C VAL A 223 0.39 8.18 -1.04
N SER A 224 1.54 7.67 -0.63
CA SER A 224 1.66 6.94 0.63
C SER A 224 1.79 7.93 1.79
N VAL A 225 0.80 7.96 2.67
CA VAL A 225 0.82 8.78 3.91
C VAL A 225 0.86 7.81 5.07
N ASP A 226 2.07 7.47 5.52
CA ASP A 226 2.31 6.40 6.48
C ASP A 226 2.54 6.91 7.93
N ALA A 227 2.30 8.20 8.18
CA ALA A 227 2.43 8.79 9.51
C ALA A 227 1.46 9.98 9.69
N PRO A 228 0.79 10.11 10.85
CA PRO A 228 -0.11 11.23 11.11
C PRO A 228 0.63 12.54 11.45
N ASP A 229 1.90 12.45 11.84
CA ASP A 229 2.70 13.57 12.32
C ASP A 229 4.19 13.38 12.01
N ARG A 230 4.94 14.49 12.02
CA ARG A 230 6.37 14.49 11.67
C ARG A 230 7.21 13.55 12.54
N LYS A 231 6.92 13.48 13.85
CA LYS A 231 7.66 12.57 14.74
C LYS A 231 7.44 11.11 14.31
N THR A 232 6.20 10.73 14.03
CA THR A 232 5.86 9.39 13.57
C THR A 232 6.47 9.10 12.19
N PHE A 233 6.53 10.10 11.31
CA PHE A 233 7.19 10.00 10.01
C PHE A 233 8.68 9.71 10.16
N ASP A 234 9.37 10.51 10.99
CA ASP A 234 10.80 10.34 11.26
C ASP A 234 11.10 8.95 11.88
N ASP A 235 10.23 8.46 12.78
CA ASP A 235 10.39 7.16 13.45
C ASP A 235 10.04 5.95 12.55
N THR A 236 9.06 6.10 11.65
CA THR A 236 8.45 4.99 10.90
C THR A 236 8.92 4.94 9.45
N VAL A 237 8.93 6.07 8.75
CA VAL A 237 9.31 6.19 7.34
C VAL A 237 10.82 6.37 7.20
N LYS A 238 11.45 7.11 8.11
CA LYS A 238 12.91 7.33 8.14
C LYS A 238 13.44 7.81 6.79
N ALA A 239 12.95 8.96 6.33
CA ALA A 239 13.44 9.59 5.13
C ALA A 239 14.96 9.85 5.20
N VAL A 240 15.64 9.70 4.06
CA VAL A 240 17.08 9.94 3.92
C VAL A 240 17.37 11.44 3.80
N GLU A 241 16.45 12.17 3.17
CA GLU A 241 16.59 13.61 2.90
C GLU A 241 15.91 14.45 3.98
N ASP A 242 16.58 15.52 4.37
CA ASP A 242 15.98 16.57 5.18
C ASP A 242 14.87 17.26 4.37
N GLY A 243 13.68 17.42 4.98
CA GLY A 243 12.55 18.11 4.33
C GLY A 243 11.56 17.19 3.61
N ALA A 244 11.78 15.87 3.56
CA ALA A 244 10.84 14.92 2.96
C ALA A 244 9.41 15.01 3.52
N TRP A 245 9.27 15.27 4.83
CA TRP A 245 7.97 15.56 5.45
C TRP A 245 7.31 16.79 4.85
N ASP A 246 8.07 17.87 4.65
CA ASP A 246 7.55 19.12 4.12
C ASP A 246 7.16 18.93 2.64
N SER A 247 7.95 18.20 1.85
CA SER A 247 7.61 17.81 0.47
C SER A 247 6.35 16.94 0.37
N LEU A 248 6.16 15.99 1.30
CA LEU A 248 4.94 15.20 1.38
C LEU A 248 3.73 16.10 1.62
N ILE A 249 3.88 17.07 2.51
CA ILE A 249 2.82 18.02 2.82
C ILE A 249 2.49 18.91 1.62
N ASP A 250 3.49 19.37 0.86
CA ASP A 250 3.28 20.10 -0.40
C ASP A 250 2.61 19.22 -1.47
N THR A 251 2.96 17.93 -1.53
CA THR A 251 2.32 16.96 -2.43
C THR A 251 0.83 16.78 -2.12
N LEU A 252 0.38 16.98 -0.88
CA LEU A 252 -1.06 16.95 -0.59
C LEU A 252 -1.77 18.08 -1.35
N ASP A 253 -1.20 19.28 -1.44
CA ASP A 253 -1.81 20.36 -2.24
C ASP A 253 -1.78 20.02 -3.74
N VAL A 254 -0.72 19.36 -4.22
CA VAL A 254 -0.65 18.86 -5.61
C VAL A 254 -1.78 17.87 -5.91
N LEU A 255 -2.15 17.00 -4.96
CA LEU A 255 -3.29 16.09 -5.15
C LEU A 255 -4.62 16.85 -5.24
N ALA A 256 -4.81 17.87 -4.41
CA ALA A 256 -6.03 18.67 -4.41
C ALA A 256 -6.23 19.46 -5.71
N ASP A 257 -5.14 19.80 -6.39
CA ASP A 257 -5.16 20.50 -7.68
C ASP A 257 -5.35 19.55 -8.89
N LYS A 258 -5.52 18.24 -8.70
CA LYS A 258 -5.78 17.28 -9.79
C LYS A 258 -7.24 17.28 -10.21
N ASP A 259 -7.52 17.77 -11.42
CA ASP A 259 -8.87 17.75 -12.01
C ASP A 259 -9.22 16.43 -12.72
N ASP A 260 -8.26 15.85 -13.46
CA ASP A 260 -8.50 14.72 -14.38
C ASP A 260 -7.96 13.37 -13.86
N THR A 261 -7.23 13.38 -12.75
CA THR A 261 -6.58 12.20 -12.18
C THR A 261 -7.26 11.79 -10.89
N ARG A 262 -7.67 10.52 -10.80
CA ARG A 262 -8.21 9.94 -9.56
C ARG A 262 -7.11 9.85 -8.51
N THR A 263 -7.33 10.36 -7.31
CA THR A 263 -6.34 10.43 -6.24
C THR A 263 -6.64 9.44 -5.11
N VAL A 264 -5.59 8.85 -4.54
CA VAL A 264 -5.71 7.94 -3.39
C VAL A 264 -4.65 8.32 -2.37
N ILE A 265 -5.08 8.58 -1.13
CA ILE A 265 -4.17 8.48 0.00
C ILE A 265 -4.19 7.04 0.49
N ARG A 266 -3.02 6.41 0.51
CA ARG A 266 -2.85 5.07 1.06
C ARG A 266 -1.99 5.10 2.31
N THR A 267 -2.48 4.51 3.39
CA THR A 267 -1.74 4.33 4.63
C THR A 267 -1.49 2.84 4.89
N THR A 268 -0.22 2.48 5.03
CA THR A 268 0.24 1.18 5.54
C THR A 268 0.24 1.22 7.07
N LEU A 269 -0.76 0.57 7.67
CA LEU A 269 -0.96 0.52 9.12
C LEU A 269 -0.02 -0.49 9.77
N VAL A 270 0.80 0.00 10.70
CA VAL A 270 1.75 -0.78 11.50
C VAL A 270 1.39 -0.61 12.96
N LYS A 271 0.98 -1.72 13.59
CA LYS A 271 0.59 -1.73 14.99
C LYS A 271 1.77 -1.36 15.89
N GLY A 272 1.53 -0.42 16.80
CA GLY A 272 2.55 0.11 17.70
C GLY A 272 3.45 1.19 17.10
N HIS A 273 3.25 1.56 15.82
CA HIS A 273 4.05 2.58 15.13
C HIS A 273 3.22 3.77 14.67
N ASN A 274 2.19 3.56 13.86
CA ASN A 274 1.46 4.66 13.20
C ASN A 274 -0.08 4.60 13.32
N MET A 275 -0.63 3.60 14.01
CA MET A 275 -2.08 3.45 14.23
C MET A 275 -2.62 4.34 15.37
N HIS A 276 -2.37 5.64 15.31
CA HIS A 276 -2.81 6.65 16.29
C HIS A 276 -3.15 7.97 15.60
N HIS A 277 -3.72 8.93 16.35
CA HIS A 277 -4.16 10.24 15.83
C HIS A 277 -5.02 10.19 14.53
N PRO A 278 -6.15 9.45 14.53
CA PRO A 278 -6.98 9.29 13.32
C PRO A 278 -7.46 10.62 12.71
N ALA A 279 -7.74 11.64 13.55
CA ALA A 279 -8.11 12.97 13.09
C ALA A 279 -7.03 13.66 12.24
N TRP A 280 -5.75 13.32 12.43
CA TRP A 280 -4.65 13.95 11.70
C TRP A 280 -4.46 13.30 10.34
N TYR A 281 -4.68 11.98 10.23
CA TYR A 281 -4.83 11.31 8.93
C TYR A 281 -5.97 11.93 8.13
N ALA A 282 -7.15 12.10 8.74
CA ALA A 282 -8.30 12.73 8.10
C ALA A 282 -7.99 14.17 7.63
N ALA A 283 -7.29 14.96 8.45
CA ALA A 283 -6.91 16.32 8.06
C ALA A 283 -5.99 16.35 6.83
N MET A 284 -5.08 15.38 6.69
CA MET A 284 -4.25 15.25 5.49
C MET A 284 -5.06 14.79 4.27
N CYS A 285 -6.02 13.89 4.45
CA CYS A 285 -6.95 13.48 3.38
C CYS A 285 -7.82 14.64 2.89
N GLN A 286 -8.32 15.47 3.81
CA GLN A 286 -9.07 16.70 3.48
C GLN A 286 -8.21 17.74 2.78
N ARG A 287 -6.96 17.91 3.22
CA ARG A 287 -6.04 18.83 2.54
C ARG A 287 -5.78 18.41 1.10
N ALA A 288 -5.67 17.10 0.87
CA ALA A 288 -5.42 16.54 -0.44
C ALA A 288 -6.64 16.43 -1.34
N ASP A 289 -7.84 16.76 -0.84
CA ASP A 289 -9.11 16.52 -1.52
C ASP A 289 -9.19 15.11 -2.15
N ALA A 290 -8.74 14.11 -1.39
CA ALA A 290 -8.49 12.78 -1.95
C ALA A 290 -9.81 12.05 -2.26
N ASP A 291 -9.96 11.50 -3.47
CA ASP A 291 -11.17 10.73 -3.84
C ASP A 291 -11.34 9.49 -2.93
N TYR A 292 -10.21 8.89 -2.55
CA TYR A 292 -10.15 7.59 -1.90
C TYR A 292 -9.13 7.56 -0.76
N VAL A 293 -9.50 6.95 0.35
CA VAL A 293 -8.59 6.69 1.48
C VAL A 293 -8.46 5.18 1.70
N GLU A 294 -7.33 4.62 1.27
CA GLU A 294 -6.99 3.23 1.52
C GLU A 294 -6.22 3.07 2.82
N MET A 295 -6.69 2.20 3.69
CA MET A 295 -5.98 1.80 4.90
C MET A 295 -5.70 0.30 4.86
N LYS A 296 -4.43 -0.06 4.90
CA LYS A 296 -3.98 -1.43 4.65
C LYS A 296 -3.02 -1.91 5.72
N ALA A 297 -3.18 -3.12 6.22
CA ALA A 297 -2.21 -3.70 7.14
C ALA A 297 -0.83 -3.83 6.50
N TYR A 298 0.19 -3.52 7.28
CA TYR A 298 1.53 -4.05 7.07
C TYR A 298 1.50 -5.58 7.12
N MET A 299 2.24 -6.23 6.21
CA MET A 299 2.40 -7.69 6.17
C MET A 299 3.83 -8.08 6.55
N HIS A 300 3.99 -9.06 7.46
CA HIS A 300 5.31 -9.48 7.99
C HIS A 300 6.13 -10.30 6.98
N VAL A 301 6.67 -9.64 5.94
CA VAL A 301 7.39 -10.27 4.82
C VAL A 301 8.69 -9.56 4.41
N GLY A 302 9.56 -10.30 3.72
CA GLY A 302 10.87 -9.82 3.28
C GLY A 302 11.75 -9.31 4.44
N HIS A 303 12.57 -8.30 4.17
CA HIS A 303 13.50 -7.69 5.13
C HIS A 303 12.80 -6.93 6.27
N SER A 304 11.51 -6.59 6.12
CA SER A 304 10.75 -5.99 7.24
C SER A 304 10.73 -6.90 8.47
N ARG A 305 10.84 -8.22 8.28
CA ARG A 305 10.85 -9.22 9.35
C ARG A 305 12.04 -9.10 10.30
N GLY A 306 13.12 -8.47 9.84
CA GLY A 306 14.28 -8.15 10.67
C GLY A 306 14.19 -6.78 11.37
N ARG A 307 13.16 -5.99 11.05
CA ARG A 307 12.92 -4.63 11.58
C ARG A 307 11.69 -4.55 12.48
N LEU A 308 10.70 -5.39 12.24
CA LEU A 308 9.42 -5.43 12.94
C LEU A 308 9.11 -6.85 13.41
N ASP A 309 8.42 -6.94 14.54
CA ASP A 309 7.85 -8.19 15.03
C ASP A 309 6.58 -8.55 14.26
N ARG A 310 6.23 -9.84 14.22
CA ARG A 310 4.99 -10.29 13.58
C ARG A 310 3.74 -9.66 14.21
N ASP A 311 3.80 -9.34 15.50
CA ASP A 311 2.71 -8.69 16.23
C ASP A 311 2.48 -7.22 15.80
N SER A 312 3.40 -6.64 15.00
CA SER A 312 3.20 -5.33 14.37
C SER A 312 2.27 -5.39 13.16
N MET A 313 1.93 -6.58 12.65
CA MET A 313 0.91 -6.78 11.60
C MET A 313 -0.49 -6.73 12.22
N PRO A 314 -1.31 -5.70 11.95
CA PRO A 314 -2.67 -5.62 12.49
C PRO A 314 -3.58 -6.67 11.84
N SER A 315 -4.55 -7.16 12.62
CA SER A 315 -5.65 -7.95 12.04
C SER A 315 -6.54 -7.08 11.16
N HIS A 316 -7.35 -7.71 10.31
CA HIS A 316 -8.34 -6.99 9.50
C HIS A 316 -9.32 -6.17 10.37
N ASP A 317 -9.80 -6.73 11.48
CA ASP A 317 -10.65 -6.01 12.45
C ASP A 317 -9.96 -4.76 13.03
N GLU A 318 -8.66 -4.83 13.29
CA GLU A 318 -7.88 -3.69 13.80
C GLU A 318 -7.71 -2.61 12.72
N VAL A 319 -7.51 -3.00 11.46
CA VAL A 319 -7.51 -2.09 10.31
C VAL A 319 -8.86 -1.40 10.20
N ARG A 320 -9.95 -2.17 10.11
CA ARG A 320 -11.32 -1.64 10.02
C ARG A 320 -11.65 -0.68 11.16
N ALA A 321 -11.35 -1.05 12.39
CA ALA A 321 -11.62 -0.20 13.56
C ALA A 321 -10.77 1.09 13.56
N PHE A 322 -9.58 1.09 12.94
CA PHE A 322 -8.81 2.32 12.74
C PHE A 322 -9.42 3.18 11.62
N THR A 323 -9.80 2.56 10.50
CA THR A 323 -10.46 3.23 9.37
C THR A 323 -11.76 3.90 9.77
N GLU A 324 -12.63 3.22 10.53
CA GLU A 324 -13.88 3.81 11.05
C GLU A 324 -13.62 5.02 11.96
N ARG A 325 -12.53 5.02 12.73
CA ARG A 325 -12.14 6.19 13.55
C ARG A 325 -11.63 7.35 12.72
N VAL A 326 -11.02 7.09 11.56
CA VAL A 326 -10.60 8.14 10.62
C VAL A 326 -11.82 8.69 9.90
N GLY A 327 -12.73 7.82 9.44
CA GLY A 327 -13.99 8.19 8.78
C GLY A 327 -14.90 9.08 9.63
N GLN A 328 -14.82 9.01 10.96
CA GLN A 328 -15.52 9.96 11.86
C GLN A 328 -15.15 11.44 11.61
N PHE A 329 -13.99 11.70 11.00
CA PHE A 329 -13.51 13.03 10.65
C PHE A 329 -13.59 13.32 9.13
N LEU A 330 -14.03 12.34 8.32
CA LEU A 330 -14.25 12.44 6.88
C LEU A 330 -15.73 12.16 6.56
N PRO A 331 -16.65 13.07 6.91
CA PRO A 331 -18.09 12.80 6.76
C PRO A 331 -18.56 12.69 5.30
N GLU A 332 -17.76 13.14 4.34
CA GLU A 332 -18.03 13.02 2.90
C GLU A 332 -17.65 11.63 2.38
N HIS A 333 -16.59 11.01 2.91
CA HIS A 333 -16.19 9.63 2.61
C HIS A 333 -16.96 8.60 3.45
N ASP A 334 -18.28 8.58 3.33
CA ASP A 334 -19.18 7.75 4.15
C ASP A 334 -19.29 6.28 3.70
N THR A 335 -18.78 5.94 2.52
CA THR A 335 -18.76 4.59 1.98
C THR A 335 -17.53 3.83 2.47
N LEU A 336 -17.74 2.72 3.19
CA LEU A 336 -16.68 1.81 3.63
C LEU A 336 -16.72 0.50 2.83
N LYS A 337 -15.63 0.20 2.11
CA LYS A 337 -15.39 -1.11 1.48
C LYS A 337 -14.23 -1.83 2.15
N GLU A 338 -14.23 -3.15 2.11
CA GLU A 338 -13.20 -3.96 2.76
C GLU A 338 -12.90 -5.26 1.99
N VAL A 339 -11.66 -5.72 2.09
CA VAL A 339 -11.22 -7.02 1.56
C VAL A 339 -10.34 -7.69 2.62
N GLU A 340 -10.94 -8.64 3.35
CA GLU A 340 -10.34 -9.28 4.52
C GLU A 340 -9.04 -10.02 4.16
N GLU A 341 -9.00 -10.70 3.01
CA GLU A 341 -7.82 -11.47 2.55
C GLU A 341 -6.59 -10.59 2.30
N SER A 342 -6.81 -9.29 2.07
CA SER A 342 -5.76 -8.30 1.87
C SER A 342 -5.56 -7.36 3.07
N HIS A 343 -6.31 -7.57 4.16
CA HIS A 343 -6.34 -6.72 5.36
C HIS A 343 -6.43 -5.23 4.98
N VAL A 344 -7.37 -4.88 4.10
CA VAL A 344 -7.48 -3.54 3.52
C VAL A 344 -8.91 -3.05 3.55
N THR A 345 -9.04 -1.76 3.82
CA THR A 345 -10.29 -1.02 3.77
C THR A 345 -10.14 0.22 2.91
N LEU A 346 -11.26 0.70 2.37
CA LEU A 346 -11.36 1.90 1.56
C LEU A 346 -12.50 2.76 2.10
N LEU A 347 -12.22 4.04 2.34
CA LEU A 347 -13.24 5.08 2.45
C LEU A 347 -13.37 5.80 1.10
N ALA A 348 -14.61 6.07 0.69
CA ALA A 348 -14.96 6.74 -0.56
C ALA A 348 -16.22 7.58 -0.36
N GLU A 349 -16.43 8.59 -1.22
CA GLU A 349 -17.67 9.37 -1.24
C GLU A 349 -18.83 8.62 -1.91
N GLU A 350 -18.52 7.70 -2.82
CA GLU A 350 -19.52 6.97 -3.61
C GLU A 350 -19.40 5.45 -3.47
N GLU A 351 -20.56 4.78 -3.51
CA GLU A 351 -20.67 3.32 -3.55
C GLU A 351 -20.06 2.71 -4.82
N GLN A 352 -20.07 3.42 -5.95
CA GLN A 352 -19.35 2.99 -7.15
C GLN A 352 -17.95 3.59 -7.14
N THR A 353 -16.93 2.74 -7.13
CA THR A 353 -15.52 3.17 -7.05
C THR A 353 -14.70 2.64 -8.22
N TRP A 354 -15.31 1.91 -9.15
CA TRP A 354 -14.61 1.41 -10.32
C TRP A 354 -14.15 2.56 -11.19
N VAL A 355 -12.96 2.41 -11.77
CA VAL A 355 -12.50 3.33 -12.81
C VAL A 355 -13.52 3.22 -13.96
N PRO A 356 -14.15 4.32 -14.41
CA PRO A 356 -15.19 4.24 -15.44
C PRO A 356 -14.73 3.54 -16.72
N LYS A 357 -13.47 3.76 -17.12
CA LYS A 357 -12.80 3.08 -18.25
C LYS A 357 -12.69 1.56 -18.06
N LEU A 358 -12.83 1.03 -16.85
CA LEU A 358 -12.69 -0.39 -16.54
C LEU A 358 -14.04 -1.11 -16.35
N GLU A 359 -15.18 -0.42 -16.44
CA GLU A 359 -16.48 -1.07 -16.46
C GLU A 359 -16.62 -2.01 -17.65
N LYS A 360 -17.20 -3.20 -17.47
CA LYS A 360 -17.19 -4.28 -18.48
C LYS A 360 -17.87 -3.95 -19.81
N GLY A 361 -18.77 -2.97 -19.84
CA GLY A 361 -19.40 -2.48 -21.08
C GLY A 361 -18.71 -1.27 -21.70
N SER A 362 -17.52 -0.89 -21.24
CA SER A 362 -16.80 0.27 -21.77
C SER A 362 -16.09 -0.05 -23.09
N GLU A 363 -15.88 0.99 -23.91
CA GLU A 363 -15.12 0.90 -25.16
C GLU A 363 -13.70 0.33 -24.96
N PHE A 364 -13.15 0.47 -23.75
CA PHE A 364 -11.85 -0.08 -23.38
C PHE A 364 -11.82 -1.61 -23.50
N TRP A 365 -12.88 -2.30 -23.11
CA TRP A 365 -12.96 -3.74 -23.24
C TRP A 365 -13.50 -4.16 -24.60
N GLU A 366 -14.34 -3.36 -25.25
CA GLU A 366 -14.82 -3.68 -26.61
C GLU A 366 -13.69 -3.73 -27.65
N ARG A 367 -12.63 -2.94 -27.47
CA ARG A 367 -11.45 -2.89 -28.35
C ARG A 367 -10.40 -3.95 -28.03
N ASP A 368 -10.66 -4.82 -27.04
CA ASP A 368 -9.73 -5.83 -26.57
C ASP A 368 -9.47 -6.88 -27.64
N PRO A 369 -8.22 -7.04 -28.13
CA PRO A 369 -7.94 -7.91 -29.27
C PRO A 369 -8.08 -9.39 -28.96
N VAL A 370 -8.20 -9.76 -27.67
CA VAL A 370 -8.22 -11.17 -27.21
C VAL A 370 -9.59 -11.60 -26.68
N VAL A 371 -10.50 -10.67 -26.39
CA VAL A 371 -11.81 -10.99 -25.80
C VAL A 371 -12.93 -10.69 -26.78
N SER A 372 -13.69 -11.71 -27.18
CA SER A 372 -15.01 -11.53 -27.80
C SER A 372 -16.07 -11.56 -26.70
N TYR A 373 -16.63 -10.41 -26.35
CA TYR A 373 -17.72 -10.30 -25.36
C TYR A 373 -19.06 -10.82 -25.88
#